data_AF-A0A497PVB8-F1
#
_entry.id   AF-A0A497PVB8-F1
#
_cell.length_a   1.000
_cell.length_b   1.000
_cell.length_c   1.000
_cell.angle_alpha   90.00
_cell.angle_beta   90.00
_cell.angle_gamma   90.00
#
_symmetry.space_group_name_H-M   'P 1'
#
loop_
_entity.id
_entity.type
_entity.pdbx_description
1 polymer ?
#
loop_
_entity_poly.entity_id
_entity_poly.type
_entity_poly.pdbx_seq_one_letter_code
_entity_poly.pdbx_strand_id
1 'polypeptide(L)'
;MNDSFLGEEVGELPLHKSLISKLSRCGIETVADLTRCCERELLAMKGLGKVSVGSIVKALDTVGLQLAEDRYGKKICARHNRERGDTRIRTYFLCENCSKSFEEQALNNARPIYETVLEGGPFFCAHCNEKKQLKMYQWYVCDVCDRVLRSIGRGLEADRGVLSWWEDRKRENPSLPEIEETDQPRLLPVESSEEKAGKESKFDFEWRDDGNILFGVEIKTGRNRMEGGSVGSKMTQFQLDVTDIENTISAMSDDGVFTPAYLYHCQVVDIPSPPTAKYECVHIWWTSMDDLIRSIKDIRERPRETRPAAYIDTTAFKPIDEFVDEIESQGYKKCSRPSELKKALGQKKSDAEERRKK
;
A
#
# COMPACT_ATOMS: atom_id res chain seq x y z
N MET A 1 39.96 -20.64 -10.58
CA MET A 1 39.84 -19.18 -10.74
C MET A 1 41.11 -18.68 -11.39
N ASN A 2 41.01 -17.68 -12.27
CA ASN A 2 42.17 -17.12 -12.95
C ASN A 2 42.75 -16.01 -12.06
N ASP A 3 43.46 -16.40 -11.01
CA ASP A 3 43.97 -15.48 -9.97
C ASP A 3 44.97 -14.45 -10.50
N SER A 4 45.47 -14.65 -11.73
CA SER A 4 46.32 -13.71 -12.45
C SER A 4 45.69 -12.33 -12.66
N PHE A 5 44.35 -12.24 -12.72
CA PHE A 5 43.64 -10.99 -13.02
C PHE A 5 43.37 -10.11 -11.79
N LEU A 6 43.61 -10.62 -10.57
CA LEU A 6 43.25 -9.90 -9.34
C LEU A 6 44.11 -8.66 -9.09
N GLY A 7 45.36 -8.66 -9.58
CA GLY A 7 46.28 -7.52 -9.43
C GLY A 7 46.07 -6.39 -10.45
N GLU A 8 45.24 -6.62 -11.48
CA GLU A 8 45.01 -5.63 -12.53
C GLU A 8 44.12 -4.48 -12.05
N GLU A 9 44.25 -3.33 -12.70
CA GLU A 9 43.34 -2.21 -12.50
C GLU A 9 41.94 -2.56 -13.00
N VAL A 10 40.90 -2.00 -12.36
CA VAL A 10 39.51 -2.17 -12.81
C VAL A 10 39.30 -1.67 -14.26
N GLY A 11 40.19 -0.81 -14.76
CA GLY A 11 40.19 -0.32 -16.14
C GLY A 11 40.41 -1.40 -17.20
N GLU A 12 41.02 -2.53 -16.83
CA GLU A 12 41.27 -3.66 -17.73
C GLU A 12 40.03 -4.54 -17.94
N LEU A 13 39.00 -4.38 -17.10
CA LEU A 13 37.70 -5.01 -17.34
C LEU A 13 36.95 -4.30 -18.48
N PRO A 14 36.08 -5.00 -19.24
CA PRO A 14 35.29 -4.43 -20.33
C PRO A 14 34.13 -3.55 -19.80
N LEU A 15 34.46 -2.50 -19.05
CA LEU A 15 33.55 -1.56 -18.42
C LEU A 15 33.60 -0.21 -19.13
N HIS A 16 32.48 0.50 -19.16
CA HIS A 16 32.45 1.86 -19.68
C HIS A 16 33.29 2.80 -18.79
N LYS A 17 34.03 3.74 -19.39
CA LYS A 17 34.91 4.70 -18.67
C LYS A 17 34.20 5.43 -17.53
N SER A 18 32.92 5.78 -17.71
CA SER A 18 32.13 6.44 -16.66
C SER A 18 31.91 5.57 -15.41
N LEU A 19 31.88 4.25 -15.57
CA LEU A 19 31.70 3.28 -14.49
C LEU A 19 33.02 3.05 -13.75
N ILE A 20 34.14 2.96 -14.49
CA ILE A 20 35.49 2.92 -13.90
C ILE A 20 35.73 4.16 -13.01
N SER A 21 35.39 5.36 -13.50
CA SER A 21 35.47 6.59 -12.71
C SER A 21 34.55 6.61 -11.47
N LYS A 22 33.42 5.89 -11.49
CA LYS A 22 32.57 5.74 -10.30
C LYS A 22 33.19 4.78 -9.29
N LEU A 23 33.75 3.67 -9.75
CA LEU A 23 34.42 2.67 -8.90
C LEU A 23 35.67 3.26 -8.21
N SER A 24 36.51 3.98 -8.96
CA SER A 24 37.65 4.70 -8.40
C SER A 24 37.23 5.74 -7.35
N ARG A 25 36.14 6.50 -7.57
CA ARG A 25 35.58 7.42 -6.55
C ARG A 25 35.06 6.72 -5.29
N CYS A 26 34.79 5.42 -5.36
CA CYS A 26 34.41 4.59 -4.23
C CYS A 26 35.61 3.87 -3.59
N GLY A 27 36.84 4.17 -4.03
CA GLY A 27 38.07 3.53 -3.54
C GLY A 27 38.30 2.12 -4.08
N ILE A 28 37.67 1.75 -5.19
CA ILE A 28 37.87 0.46 -5.86
C ILE A 28 38.78 0.70 -7.07
N GLU A 29 40.06 0.40 -6.90
CA GLU A 29 41.10 0.63 -7.91
C GLU A 29 41.50 -0.65 -8.65
N THR A 30 41.51 -1.79 -7.95
CA THR A 30 41.91 -3.09 -8.50
C THR A 30 40.74 -4.08 -8.64
N VAL A 31 40.93 -5.10 -9.48
CA VAL A 31 39.97 -6.22 -9.60
C VAL A 31 39.86 -6.98 -8.27
N ALA A 32 40.93 -7.09 -7.49
CA ALA A 32 40.89 -7.64 -6.13
C ALA A 32 39.97 -6.85 -5.19
N ASP A 33 40.01 -5.52 -5.23
CA ASP A 33 39.12 -4.68 -4.41
C ASP A 33 37.65 -4.89 -4.81
N LEU A 34 37.41 -5.00 -6.12
CA LEU A 34 36.08 -5.20 -6.66
C LEU A 34 35.50 -6.56 -6.27
N THR A 35 36.28 -7.64 -6.37
CA THR A 35 35.84 -9.01 -6.03
C THR A 35 35.66 -9.22 -4.53
N ARG A 36 36.25 -8.37 -3.67
CA ARG A 36 35.95 -8.36 -2.22
C ARG A 36 34.59 -7.77 -1.89
N CYS A 37 34.01 -6.98 -2.78
CA CYS A 37 32.69 -6.40 -2.60
C CYS A 37 31.61 -7.41 -3.00
N CYS A 38 30.50 -7.43 -2.27
CA CYS A 38 29.27 -8.08 -2.72
C CYS A 38 28.35 -7.10 -3.46
N GLU A 39 27.31 -7.62 -4.14
CA GLU A 39 26.34 -6.81 -4.89
C GLU A 39 25.69 -5.72 -4.01
N ARG A 40 25.40 -6.06 -2.75
CA ARG A 40 24.79 -5.15 -1.76
C ARG A 40 25.67 -3.94 -1.46
N GLU A 41 26.96 -4.16 -1.29
CA GLU A 41 27.92 -3.09 -0.97
C GLU A 41 28.04 -2.14 -2.17
N LEU A 42 28.14 -2.69 -3.38
CA LEU A 42 28.17 -1.88 -4.60
C LEU A 42 26.90 -1.06 -4.78
N LEU A 43 25.71 -1.62 -4.53
CA LEU A 43 24.44 -0.88 -4.61
C LEU A 43 24.31 0.21 -3.53
N ALA A 44 25.02 0.09 -2.41
CA ALA A 44 25.05 1.12 -1.36
C ALA A 44 25.99 2.29 -1.71
N MET A 45 26.89 2.11 -2.67
CA MET A 45 27.84 3.14 -3.09
C MET A 45 27.18 4.21 -3.97
N LYS A 46 27.51 5.48 -3.69
CA LYS A 46 26.93 6.63 -4.38
C LYS A 46 27.23 6.58 -5.88
N GLY A 47 26.18 6.53 -6.69
CA GLY A 47 26.26 6.60 -8.16
C GLY A 47 26.31 5.24 -8.87
N LEU A 48 26.33 4.13 -8.12
CA LEU A 48 26.13 2.78 -8.64
C LEU A 48 24.65 2.38 -8.44
N GLY A 49 23.99 2.03 -9.54
CA GLY A 49 22.63 1.48 -9.51
C GLY A 49 22.58 0.08 -10.12
N LYS A 50 21.40 -0.54 -10.14
CA LYS A 50 21.20 -1.90 -10.66
C LYS A 50 21.82 -2.14 -12.04
N VAL A 51 21.69 -1.17 -12.95
CA VAL A 51 22.29 -1.27 -14.30
C VAL A 51 23.81 -1.31 -14.23
N SER A 52 24.42 -0.42 -13.44
CA SER A 52 25.88 -0.36 -13.26
C SER A 52 26.42 -1.64 -12.63
N VAL A 53 25.76 -2.14 -11.59
CA VAL A 53 26.14 -3.38 -10.92
C VAL A 53 25.96 -4.58 -11.83
N GLY A 54 24.88 -4.63 -12.62
CA GLY A 54 24.70 -5.65 -13.66
C GLY A 54 25.79 -5.64 -14.73
N SER A 55 26.31 -4.47 -15.12
CA SER A 55 27.47 -4.37 -16.02
C SER A 55 28.76 -4.88 -15.37
N ILE A 56 28.96 -4.61 -14.07
CA ILE A 56 30.11 -5.10 -13.30
C ILE A 56 30.12 -6.63 -13.26
N VAL A 57 28.98 -7.24 -12.86
CA VAL A 57 28.87 -8.71 -12.77
C VAL A 57 29.17 -9.35 -14.11
N LYS A 58 28.58 -8.84 -15.21
CA LYS A 58 28.87 -9.34 -16.55
C LYS A 58 30.35 -9.23 -16.94
N ALA A 59 31.01 -8.13 -16.58
CA ALA A 59 32.42 -7.95 -16.89
C ALA A 59 33.32 -8.92 -16.10
N LEU A 60 33.02 -9.16 -14.81
CA LEU A 60 33.72 -10.16 -14.01
C LEU A 60 33.51 -11.58 -14.54
N ASP A 61 32.29 -11.92 -14.96
CA ASP A 61 31.98 -13.21 -15.57
C ASP A 61 32.82 -13.47 -16.84
N THR A 62 33.09 -12.44 -17.66
CA THR A 62 33.93 -12.59 -18.87
C THR A 62 35.37 -13.03 -18.58
N VAL A 63 35.88 -12.75 -17.37
CA VAL A 63 37.23 -13.16 -16.93
C VAL A 63 37.20 -14.31 -15.91
N GLY A 64 36.03 -14.92 -15.69
CA GLY A 64 35.85 -16.05 -14.79
C GLY A 64 35.98 -15.69 -13.30
N LEU A 65 35.66 -14.45 -12.94
CA LEU A 65 35.63 -13.95 -11.56
C LEU A 65 34.20 -13.61 -11.14
N GLN A 66 33.97 -13.51 -9.84
CA GLN A 66 32.68 -13.16 -9.26
C GLN A 66 32.88 -12.18 -8.10
N LEU A 67 31.81 -11.46 -7.75
CA LEU A 67 31.76 -10.68 -6.52
C LEU A 67 31.77 -11.61 -5.30
N ALA A 68 32.16 -11.08 -4.14
CA ALA A 68 32.08 -11.82 -2.89
C ALA A 68 30.63 -12.21 -2.57
N GLU A 69 30.45 -13.34 -1.90
CA GLU A 69 29.16 -13.69 -1.34
C GLU A 69 28.68 -12.60 -0.36
N ASP A 70 27.39 -12.29 -0.42
CA ASP A 70 26.77 -11.39 0.54
C ASP A 70 26.80 -12.06 1.92
N ARG A 71 27.70 -11.58 2.80
CA ARG A 71 27.87 -12.11 4.17
C ARG A 71 26.60 -12.06 5.01
N TYR A 72 25.62 -11.26 4.59
CA TYR A 72 24.32 -11.13 5.26
C TYR A 72 23.24 -11.98 4.59
N GLY A 73 23.61 -12.84 3.63
CA GLY A 73 22.70 -13.68 2.86
C GLY A 73 21.80 -12.90 1.91
N LYS A 74 21.05 -13.66 1.11
CA LYS A 74 20.05 -13.12 0.19
C LYS A 74 18.91 -12.44 0.95
N LYS A 75 18.51 -11.24 0.52
CA LYS A 75 17.40 -10.51 1.14
C LYS A 75 16.05 -11.08 0.72
N ILE A 76 15.66 -12.16 1.39
CA ILE A 76 14.36 -12.81 1.21
C ILE A 76 13.31 -11.95 1.92
N CYS A 77 12.30 -11.48 1.17
CA CYS A 77 11.18 -10.76 1.77
C CYS A 77 10.30 -11.77 2.53
N ALA A 78 10.13 -11.59 3.84
CA ALA A 78 9.37 -12.47 4.72
C ALA A 78 7.95 -12.77 4.17
N ARG A 79 7.26 -11.74 3.65
CA ARG A 79 5.90 -11.88 3.11
C ARG A 79 5.83 -12.57 1.74
N HIS A 80 6.84 -12.40 0.88
CA HIS A 80 6.86 -13.04 -0.44
C HIS A 80 7.57 -14.40 -0.45
N ASN A 81 8.34 -14.71 0.60
CA ASN A 81 9.23 -15.86 0.70
C ASN A 81 10.15 -16.06 -0.52
N ARG A 82 10.61 -14.96 -1.13
CA ARG A 82 11.58 -14.96 -2.24
C ARG A 82 12.44 -13.70 -2.24
N GLU A 83 13.51 -13.74 -3.01
CA GLU A 83 14.42 -12.61 -3.20
C GLU A 83 13.73 -11.42 -3.85
N ARG A 84 13.99 -10.23 -3.30
CA ARG A 84 13.45 -8.96 -3.79
C ARG A 84 14.51 -7.87 -3.58
N GLY A 85 14.86 -7.17 -4.66
CA GLY A 85 15.93 -6.18 -4.63
C GLY A 85 15.65 -4.94 -3.77
N ASP A 86 14.39 -4.71 -3.39
CA ASP A 86 13.93 -3.64 -2.50
C ASP A 86 13.72 -4.12 -1.04
N THR A 87 14.07 -5.36 -0.70
CA THR A 87 14.00 -5.87 0.67
C THR A 87 15.00 -5.18 1.59
N ARG A 88 14.53 -4.82 2.79
CA ARG A 88 15.35 -4.23 3.86
C ARG A 88 14.78 -4.58 5.24
N ILE A 89 15.55 -4.34 6.28
CA ILE A 89 15.10 -4.50 7.66
C ILE A 89 14.02 -3.45 7.94
N ARG A 90 12.84 -3.91 8.35
CA ARG A 90 11.69 -3.08 8.73
C ARG A 90 11.35 -3.33 10.19
N THR A 91 11.09 -2.23 10.90
CA THR A 91 10.74 -2.27 12.33
C THR A 91 9.25 -2.09 12.52
N TYR A 92 8.67 -2.91 13.39
CA TYR A 92 7.27 -2.82 13.81
C TYR A 92 7.19 -2.91 15.33
N PHE A 93 6.36 -2.07 15.95
CA PHE A 93 6.07 -2.11 17.38
C PHE A 93 4.73 -2.81 17.58
N LEU A 94 4.77 -4.05 18.02
CA LEU A 94 3.59 -4.92 18.07
C LEU A 94 3.42 -5.48 19.48
N CYS A 95 2.17 -5.75 19.87
CA CYS A 95 1.92 -6.63 21.01
C CYS A 95 2.17 -8.09 20.60
N GLU A 96 2.35 -8.98 21.57
CA GLU A 96 2.69 -10.38 21.31
C GLU A 96 1.66 -11.10 20.41
N ASN A 97 0.36 -10.84 20.62
CA ASN A 97 -0.69 -11.45 19.80
C ASN A 97 -0.58 -10.99 18.34
N CYS A 98 -0.41 -9.68 18.12
CA CYS A 98 -0.27 -9.14 16.77
C CYS A 98 1.01 -9.60 16.08
N SER A 99 2.12 -9.81 16.80
CA SER A 99 3.33 -10.35 16.18
C SER A 99 3.13 -11.80 15.72
N LYS A 100 2.46 -12.64 16.52
CA LYS A 100 2.10 -14.01 16.13
C LYS A 100 1.22 -14.00 14.89
N SER A 101 0.18 -13.15 14.84
CA SER A 101 -0.65 -13.00 13.64
C SER A 101 0.15 -12.54 12.42
N PHE A 102 1.12 -11.64 12.59
CA PHE A 102 2.01 -11.24 11.49
C PHE A 102 2.77 -12.44 10.93
N GLU A 103 3.40 -13.24 11.79
CA GLU A 103 4.16 -14.42 11.41
C GLU A 103 3.28 -15.44 10.67
N GLU A 104 2.16 -15.82 11.29
CA GLU A 104 1.30 -16.91 10.82
C GLU A 104 0.49 -16.52 9.58
N GLN A 105 -0.04 -15.30 9.54
CA GLN A 105 -1.04 -14.91 8.54
C GLN A 105 -0.45 -14.10 7.38
N ALA A 106 0.64 -13.36 7.59
CA ALA A 106 1.20 -12.51 6.54
C ALA A 106 2.61 -12.91 6.12
N LEU A 107 3.46 -13.35 7.04
CA LEU A 107 4.90 -13.47 6.83
C LEU A 107 5.37 -14.91 6.57
N ASN A 108 4.47 -15.81 6.17
CA ASN A 108 4.78 -17.22 5.85
C ASN A 108 5.57 -17.92 6.97
N ASN A 109 5.18 -17.69 8.23
CA ASN A 109 5.85 -18.18 9.44
C ASN A 109 7.31 -17.72 9.61
N ALA A 110 7.74 -16.67 8.90
CA ALA A 110 9.07 -16.11 9.06
C ALA A 110 9.22 -15.44 10.44
N ARG A 111 10.13 -15.95 11.25
CA ARG A 111 10.47 -15.36 12.56
C ARG A 111 11.15 -13.99 12.38
N PRO A 112 10.99 -13.09 13.37
CA PRO A 112 11.73 -11.83 13.39
C PRO A 112 13.24 -12.11 13.46
N ILE A 113 14.03 -11.32 12.74
CA ILE A 113 15.50 -11.37 12.81
C ILE A 113 16.03 -10.70 14.09
N TYR A 114 15.19 -9.89 14.72
CA TYR A 114 15.46 -9.23 15.98
C TYR A 114 14.14 -8.95 16.68
N GLU A 115 14.09 -9.22 17.98
CA GLU A 115 13.02 -8.77 18.86
C GLU A 115 13.59 -8.26 20.17
N THR A 116 12.96 -7.23 20.74
CA THR A 116 13.26 -6.76 22.10
C THR A 116 12.03 -6.16 22.75
N VAL A 117 11.91 -6.31 24.06
CA VAL A 117 10.83 -5.70 24.84
C VAL A 117 11.05 -4.19 24.90
N LEU A 118 9.99 -3.40 24.69
CA LEU A 118 10.05 -1.96 24.90
C LEU A 118 9.82 -1.62 26.37
N GLU A 119 10.83 -1.06 27.03
CA GLU A 119 10.70 -0.56 28.40
C GLU A 119 9.84 0.71 28.46
N GLY A 120 9.16 0.93 29.59
CA GLY A 120 8.36 2.14 29.83
C GLY A 120 6.96 2.15 29.23
N GLY A 121 6.41 0.99 28.86
CA GLY A 121 5.04 0.86 28.36
C GLY A 121 3.97 1.22 29.40
N PRO A 122 2.68 1.26 29.00
CA PRO A 122 2.12 0.76 27.73
C PRO A 122 2.23 1.73 26.55
N PHE A 123 2.34 1.18 25.33
CA PHE A 123 2.41 1.92 24.06
C PHE A 123 1.35 1.43 23.06
N PHE A 124 1.11 2.17 21.98
CA PHE A 124 0.12 1.81 20.96
C PHE A 124 0.68 0.79 19.97
N CYS A 125 0.04 -0.39 19.90
CA CYS A 125 0.39 -1.43 18.93
C CYS A 125 0.14 -0.95 17.49
N ALA A 126 1.14 -1.07 16.62
CA ALA A 126 1.05 -0.60 15.22
C ALA A 126 0.04 -1.38 14.34
N HIS A 127 -0.52 -2.49 14.85
CA HIS A 127 -1.54 -3.27 14.16
C HIS A 127 -2.93 -3.06 14.78
N CYS A 128 -3.16 -3.49 16.03
CA CYS A 128 -4.50 -3.40 16.63
C CYS A 128 -4.83 -2.00 17.19
N ASN A 129 -3.84 -1.10 17.26
CA ASN A 129 -3.96 0.27 17.78
C ASN A 129 -4.36 0.35 19.28
N GLU A 130 -4.17 -0.73 20.05
CA GLU A 130 -4.45 -0.73 21.50
C GLU A 130 -3.18 -0.43 22.32
N LYS A 131 -3.37 0.21 23.49
CA LYS A 131 -2.29 0.42 24.46
C LYS A 131 -1.93 -0.88 25.17
N LYS A 132 -0.73 -1.42 24.91
CA LYS A 132 -0.23 -2.69 25.47
C LYS A 132 1.25 -2.62 25.80
N GLN A 133 1.74 -3.63 26.52
CA GLN A 133 3.16 -3.93 26.53
C GLN A 133 3.57 -4.39 25.14
N LEU A 134 4.53 -3.70 24.52
CA LEU A 134 4.97 -3.99 23.16
C LEU A 134 6.38 -4.56 23.16
N LYS A 135 6.71 -5.23 22.06
CA LYS A 135 8.08 -5.47 21.64
C LYS A 135 8.34 -4.74 20.32
N MET A 136 9.60 -4.41 20.09
CA MET A 136 10.10 -4.04 18.78
C MET A 136 10.48 -5.30 18.03
N TYR A 137 9.89 -5.52 16.85
CA TYR A 137 10.20 -6.64 15.98
C TYR A 137 10.78 -6.15 14.66
N GLN A 138 11.73 -6.90 14.13
CA GLN A 138 12.34 -6.60 12.84
C GLN A 138 12.28 -7.80 11.89
N TRP A 139 11.89 -7.54 10.64
CA TRP A 139 11.90 -8.53 9.55
C TRP A 139 12.52 -7.93 8.29
N TYR A 140 13.03 -8.80 7.42
CA TYR A 140 13.32 -8.43 6.04
C TYR A 140 12.02 -8.33 5.24
N VAL A 141 11.61 -7.12 4.89
CA VAL A 141 10.37 -6.86 4.15
C VAL A 141 10.63 -5.88 3.00
N CYS A 142 10.13 -6.19 1.81
CA CYS A 142 10.22 -5.32 0.64
C CYS A 142 9.25 -4.13 0.73
N ASP A 143 9.42 -3.10 -0.10
CA ASP A 143 8.72 -1.83 0.08
C ASP A 143 7.21 -1.93 -0.09
N VAL A 144 6.76 -2.76 -1.04
CA VAL A 144 5.33 -3.03 -1.24
C VAL A 144 4.72 -3.73 -0.02
N CYS A 145 5.41 -4.72 0.55
CA CYS A 145 4.90 -5.45 1.71
C CYS A 145 4.90 -4.60 2.98
N ASP A 146 5.92 -3.76 3.18
CA ASP A 146 5.98 -2.81 4.29
C ASP A 146 4.81 -1.82 4.23
N ARG A 147 4.48 -1.32 3.04
CA ARG A 147 3.30 -0.45 2.83
C ARG A 147 2.00 -1.15 3.23
N VAL A 148 1.80 -2.38 2.77
CA VAL A 148 0.59 -3.18 3.09
C VAL A 148 0.50 -3.46 4.59
N LEU A 149 1.57 -3.93 5.22
CA LEU A 149 1.56 -4.26 6.65
C LEU A 149 1.29 -3.02 7.52
N ARG A 150 1.80 -1.85 7.11
CA ARG A 150 1.56 -0.58 7.82
C ARG A 150 0.17 0.02 7.57
N SER A 151 -0.51 -0.35 6.48
CA SER A 151 -1.84 0.18 6.19
C SER A 151 -2.93 -0.53 6.98
N ILE A 152 -2.75 -1.81 7.36
CA ILE A 152 -3.79 -2.60 8.03
C ILE A 152 -4.27 -1.94 9.32
N GLY A 153 -3.36 -1.48 10.19
CA GLY A 153 -3.77 -0.82 11.44
C GLY A 153 -4.53 0.49 11.23
N ARG A 154 -4.34 1.16 10.09
CA ARG A 154 -5.17 2.32 9.70
C ARG A 154 -6.52 1.90 9.15
N GLY A 155 -6.58 0.80 8.40
CA GLY A 155 -7.83 0.20 7.95
C GLY A 155 -8.73 -0.08 9.14
N LEU A 156 -8.23 -0.88 10.10
CA LEU A 156 -8.95 -1.19 11.34
C LEU A 156 -9.43 0.06 12.09
N GLU A 157 -8.63 1.12 12.12
CA GLU A 157 -9.03 2.38 12.76
C GLU A 157 -10.07 3.16 11.95
N ALA A 158 -10.03 3.09 10.62
CA ALA A 158 -11.05 3.67 9.76
C ALA A 158 -12.39 2.94 9.93
N ASP A 159 -12.39 1.61 9.96
CA ASP A 159 -13.59 0.79 10.17
C ASP A 159 -14.25 1.12 11.50
N ARG A 160 -13.45 1.19 12.58
CA ARG A 160 -13.94 1.65 13.89
C ARG A 160 -14.51 3.06 13.84
N GLY A 161 -13.88 3.96 13.10
CA GLY A 161 -14.37 5.32 12.91
C GLY A 161 -15.73 5.37 12.22
N VAL A 162 -15.92 4.57 11.15
CA VAL A 162 -17.20 4.45 10.43
C VAL A 162 -18.27 3.83 11.31
N LEU A 163 -17.97 2.72 11.98
CA LEU A 163 -18.90 2.04 12.89
C LEU A 163 -19.32 2.95 14.05
N SER A 164 -18.36 3.61 14.71
CA SER A 164 -18.65 4.53 15.81
C SER A 164 -19.52 5.71 15.35
N TRP A 165 -19.22 6.30 14.20
CA TRP A 165 -20.04 7.37 13.64
C TRP A 165 -21.46 6.89 13.35
N TRP A 166 -21.61 5.69 12.77
CA TRP A 166 -22.92 5.13 12.44
C TRP A 166 -23.75 4.78 13.68
N GLU A 167 -23.14 4.18 14.70
CA GLU A 167 -23.80 3.88 15.98
C GLU A 167 -24.36 5.14 16.64
N ASP A 168 -23.61 6.24 16.59
CA ASP A 168 -24.06 7.53 17.11
C ASP A 168 -25.29 8.04 16.34
N ARG A 169 -25.29 7.96 15.00
CA ARG A 169 -26.45 8.34 14.17
C ARG A 169 -27.65 7.44 14.38
N LYS A 170 -27.44 6.13 14.51
CA LYS A 170 -28.50 5.15 14.76
C LYS A 170 -29.14 5.37 16.13
N ARG A 171 -28.37 5.81 17.13
CA ARG A 171 -28.89 6.19 18.45
C ARG A 171 -29.76 7.45 18.38
N GLU A 172 -29.43 8.41 17.51
CA GLU A 172 -30.23 9.61 17.25
C GLU A 172 -31.49 9.31 16.42
N ASN A 173 -31.36 8.42 15.44
CA ASN A 173 -32.44 8.00 14.56
C ASN A 173 -32.47 6.46 14.40
N PRO A 174 -33.24 5.74 15.25
CA PRO A 174 -33.32 4.28 15.20
C PRO A 174 -33.90 3.71 13.90
N SER A 175 -34.56 4.52 13.05
CA SER A 175 -35.10 4.06 11.77
C SER A 175 -34.08 4.04 10.63
N LEU A 176 -32.84 4.49 10.87
CA LEU A 176 -31.77 4.33 9.88
C LEU A 176 -31.51 2.85 9.59
N PRO A 177 -30.85 2.47 8.48
CA PRO A 177 -30.53 1.07 8.19
C PRO A 177 -29.55 0.44 9.20
N GLU A 178 -29.40 -0.89 9.16
CA GLU A 178 -28.28 -1.58 9.83
C GLU A 178 -27.02 -1.51 8.96
N ILE A 179 -25.85 -1.56 9.59
CA ILE A 179 -24.54 -1.67 8.94
C ILE A 179 -23.94 -3.04 9.24
N GLU A 180 -23.35 -3.69 8.24
CA GLU A 180 -22.59 -4.93 8.38
C GLU A 180 -21.17 -4.74 7.82
N GLU A 181 -20.15 -5.11 8.58
CA GLU A 181 -18.75 -5.18 8.11
C GLU A 181 -18.55 -6.51 7.35
N THR A 182 -18.32 -6.43 6.05
CA THR A 182 -18.27 -7.59 5.15
C THR A 182 -16.86 -8.00 4.74
N ASP A 183 -15.90 -7.08 4.75
CA ASP A 183 -14.47 -7.40 4.55
C ASP A 183 -13.57 -6.60 5.50
N GLN A 184 -13.25 -7.21 6.64
CA GLN A 184 -12.36 -6.60 7.61
C GLN A 184 -10.90 -6.57 7.10
N PRO A 185 -10.18 -5.43 7.23
CA PRO A 185 -8.75 -5.34 7.01
C PRO A 185 -7.97 -6.36 7.84
N ARG A 186 -7.45 -7.38 7.16
CA ARG A 186 -6.77 -8.51 7.79
C ARG A 186 -5.39 -8.74 7.21
N LEU A 187 -4.57 -9.41 8.00
CA LEU A 187 -3.28 -9.92 7.57
C LEU A 187 -3.50 -11.06 6.60
N LEU A 188 -2.93 -10.96 5.41
CA LEU A 188 -3.00 -12.00 4.39
C LEU A 188 -1.60 -12.28 3.83
N PRO A 189 -1.32 -13.53 3.44
CA PRO A 189 -0.09 -13.86 2.75
C PRO A 189 -0.06 -13.14 1.39
N VAL A 190 1.08 -13.19 0.71
CA VAL A 190 1.08 -12.78 -0.69
C VAL A 190 0.37 -13.85 -1.50
N GLU A 191 -0.86 -13.57 -1.87
CA GLU A 191 -1.63 -14.43 -2.79
C GLU A 191 -1.02 -14.40 -4.18
N SER A 192 -1.07 -15.56 -4.83
CA SER A 192 -0.78 -15.69 -6.26
C SER A 192 -1.79 -14.90 -7.09
N SER A 193 -1.44 -14.60 -8.33
CA SER A 193 -2.36 -13.94 -9.27
C SER A 193 -3.62 -14.79 -9.54
N GLU A 194 -3.51 -16.11 -9.46
CA GLU A 194 -4.60 -17.06 -9.68
C GLU A 194 -5.59 -17.05 -8.50
N GLU A 195 -5.08 -17.05 -7.27
CA GLU A 195 -5.90 -16.95 -6.06
C GLU A 195 -6.68 -15.63 -6.00
N LYS A 196 -6.10 -14.55 -6.51
CA LYS A 196 -6.79 -13.25 -6.61
C LYS A 196 -7.87 -13.23 -7.68
N ALA A 197 -7.66 -13.91 -8.80
CA ALA A 197 -8.60 -13.90 -9.92
C ALA A 197 -9.91 -14.64 -9.60
N GLY A 198 -9.90 -15.57 -8.64
CA GLY A 198 -11.07 -16.33 -8.22
C GLY A 198 -11.86 -15.71 -7.06
N LYS A 199 -11.44 -14.57 -6.50
CA LYS A 199 -12.15 -13.94 -5.38
C LYS A 199 -13.18 -12.93 -5.89
N GLU A 200 -14.41 -13.14 -5.47
CA GLU A 200 -15.48 -12.14 -5.58
C GLU A 200 -15.07 -10.87 -4.84
N SER A 201 -15.21 -9.73 -5.52
CA SER A 201 -14.99 -8.42 -4.91
C SER A 201 -16.18 -8.13 -4.01
N LYS A 202 -15.91 -7.91 -2.72
CA LYS A 202 -16.92 -7.51 -1.73
C LYS A 202 -16.67 -6.06 -1.32
N PHE A 203 -17.70 -5.41 -0.84
CA PHE A 203 -17.55 -4.13 -0.17
C PHE A 203 -16.93 -4.33 1.21
N ASP A 204 -16.32 -3.29 1.76
CA ASP A 204 -15.86 -3.32 3.15
C ASP A 204 -17.06 -3.33 4.10
N PHE A 205 -18.13 -2.62 3.72
CA PHE A 205 -19.39 -2.55 4.47
C PHE A 205 -20.62 -2.63 3.57
N GLU A 206 -21.71 -3.15 4.12
CA GLU A 206 -23.04 -3.17 3.50
C GLU A 206 -24.07 -2.54 4.43
N TRP A 207 -24.92 -1.67 3.88
CA TRP A 207 -26.08 -1.13 4.59
C TRP A 207 -27.31 -1.96 4.24
N ARG A 208 -28.04 -2.41 5.26
CA ARG A 208 -29.20 -3.30 5.11
C ARG A 208 -30.46 -2.74 5.75
N ASP A 209 -31.57 -2.97 5.08
CA ASP A 209 -32.92 -2.73 5.61
C ASP A 209 -33.77 -3.98 5.40
N ASP A 210 -34.32 -4.50 6.50
CA ASP A 210 -35.05 -5.77 6.56
C ASP A 210 -34.32 -6.93 5.84
N GLY A 211 -33.01 -7.02 6.05
CA GLY A 211 -32.13 -8.04 5.43
C GLY A 211 -31.69 -7.75 3.99
N ASN A 212 -32.32 -6.80 3.30
CA ASN A 212 -31.97 -6.43 1.93
C ASN A 212 -30.81 -5.43 1.90
N ILE A 213 -29.83 -5.67 1.03
CA ILE A 213 -28.72 -4.73 0.82
C ILE A 213 -29.25 -3.50 0.08
N LEU A 214 -29.11 -2.32 0.70
CA LEU A 214 -29.46 -1.05 0.09
C LEU A 214 -28.33 -0.50 -0.78
N PHE A 215 -27.11 -0.57 -0.27
CA PHE A 215 -25.88 -0.15 -0.94
C PHE A 215 -24.66 -0.72 -0.21
N GLY A 216 -23.52 -0.75 -0.91
CA GLY A 216 -22.21 -1.10 -0.39
C GLY A 216 -21.29 0.12 -0.25
N VAL A 217 -20.30 0.01 0.62
CA VAL A 217 -19.30 1.05 0.88
C VAL A 217 -17.90 0.44 0.81
N GLU A 218 -17.05 1.08 0.01
CA GLU A 218 -15.60 0.85 -0.01
C GLU A 218 -14.89 1.96 0.77
N ILE A 219 -13.95 1.61 1.63
CA ILE A 219 -13.16 2.54 2.44
C ILE A 219 -11.77 2.73 1.84
N LYS A 220 -11.34 3.99 1.80
CA LYS A 220 -9.95 4.37 1.50
C LYS A 220 -9.41 5.28 2.59
N THR A 221 -8.27 4.90 3.15
CA THR A 221 -7.63 5.66 4.21
C THR A 221 -6.57 6.63 3.67
N GLY A 222 -6.39 7.76 4.35
CA GLY A 222 -5.30 8.69 4.08
C GLY A 222 -5.02 9.62 5.25
N ARG A 223 -3.92 10.38 5.19
CA ARG A 223 -3.52 11.30 6.26
C ARG A 223 -3.91 12.76 6.00
N ASN A 224 -4.10 13.10 4.73
CA ASN A 224 -4.35 14.46 4.30
C ASN A 224 -5.84 14.77 4.41
N ARG A 225 -6.16 16.01 4.77
CA ARG A 225 -7.54 16.46 4.90
C ARG A 225 -8.11 16.90 3.56
N MET A 226 -9.39 16.67 3.33
CA MET A 226 -10.16 17.37 2.30
C MET A 226 -10.75 18.67 2.88
N GLU A 227 -11.62 19.35 2.13
CA GLU A 227 -12.33 20.53 2.62
C GLU A 227 -13.14 20.19 3.89
N GLY A 228 -13.19 21.11 4.85
CA GLY A 228 -13.83 20.88 6.17
C GLY A 228 -12.97 20.13 7.19
N GLY A 229 -11.91 19.44 6.77
CA GLY A 229 -10.98 18.79 7.72
C GLY A 229 -10.00 19.78 8.34
N SER A 230 -9.61 19.54 9.60
CA SER A 230 -8.79 20.47 10.38
C SER A 230 -7.33 20.03 10.59
N VAL A 231 -7.02 18.73 10.42
CA VAL A 231 -5.70 18.16 10.77
C VAL A 231 -4.90 17.79 9.52
N GLY A 232 -3.58 17.94 9.54
CA GLY A 232 -2.68 17.52 8.44
C GLY A 232 -2.69 18.46 7.24
N SER A 233 -2.05 18.08 6.13
CA SER A 233 -1.98 18.90 4.91
C SER A 233 -3.27 18.80 4.08
N LYS A 234 -3.67 19.88 3.42
CA LYS A 234 -4.81 19.86 2.48
C LYS A 234 -4.48 18.99 1.27
N MET A 235 -5.37 18.06 0.97
CA MET A 235 -5.34 17.25 -0.24
C MET A 235 -5.80 18.10 -1.42
N THR A 236 -4.97 18.20 -2.46
CA THR A 236 -5.32 18.94 -3.67
C THR A 236 -6.06 18.07 -4.68
N GLN A 237 -5.77 16.78 -4.70
CA GLN A 237 -6.41 15.77 -5.55
C GLN A 237 -6.45 14.44 -4.80
N PHE A 238 -7.58 13.76 -4.90
CA PHE A 238 -7.70 12.38 -4.43
C PHE A 238 -7.13 11.44 -5.50
N GLN A 239 -6.36 10.43 -5.09
CA GLN A 239 -5.76 9.47 -6.00
C GLN A 239 -6.24 8.08 -5.64
N LEU A 240 -6.76 7.36 -6.64
CA LEU A 240 -7.23 5.99 -6.48
C LEU A 240 -6.75 5.13 -7.64
N ASP A 241 -6.34 3.90 -7.36
CA ASP A 241 -5.93 2.99 -8.41
C ASP A 241 -7.12 2.69 -9.30
N VAL A 242 -6.92 2.70 -10.61
CA VAL A 242 -7.99 2.40 -11.57
C VAL A 242 -8.56 1.00 -11.32
N THR A 243 -7.71 0.06 -10.92
CA THR A 243 -8.13 -1.30 -10.57
C THR A 243 -9.04 -1.33 -9.35
N ASP A 244 -8.85 -0.42 -8.39
CA ASP A 244 -9.71 -0.36 -7.20
C ASP A 244 -11.11 0.13 -7.60
N ILE A 245 -11.20 1.14 -8.47
CA ILE A 245 -12.47 1.61 -9.04
C ILE A 245 -13.18 0.47 -9.79
N GLU A 246 -12.45 -0.30 -10.61
CA GLU A 246 -12.99 -1.42 -11.36
C GLU A 246 -13.48 -2.57 -10.47
N ASN A 247 -12.77 -2.86 -9.39
CA ASN A 247 -13.15 -3.86 -8.40
C ASN A 247 -14.44 -3.42 -7.67
N THR A 248 -14.53 -2.17 -7.22
CA THR A 248 -15.75 -1.64 -6.61
C THR A 248 -16.93 -1.71 -7.57
N ILE A 249 -16.76 -1.33 -8.85
CA ILE A 249 -17.84 -1.46 -9.86
C ILE A 249 -18.21 -2.94 -10.10
N SER A 250 -17.26 -3.86 -9.98
CA SER A 250 -17.55 -5.29 -10.15
C SER A 250 -18.32 -5.86 -8.96
N ALA A 251 -18.01 -5.41 -7.74
CA ALA A 251 -18.75 -5.75 -6.52
C ALA A 251 -20.23 -5.29 -6.56
N MET A 252 -20.56 -4.26 -7.35
CA MET A 252 -21.94 -3.79 -7.55
C MET A 252 -22.84 -4.78 -8.34
N SER A 253 -22.29 -5.86 -8.89
CA SER A 253 -23.01 -6.86 -9.70
C SER A 253 -22.90 -8.27 -9.14
N ASP A 254 -22.90 -8.41 -7.81
CA ASP A 254 -22.79 -9.70 -7.15
C ASP A 254 -24.06 -10.54 -7.37
N ASP A 255 -23.89 -11.79 -7.82
CA ASP A 255 -24.97 -12.75 -8.12
C ASP A 255 -26.16 -12.21 -8.96
N GLY A 256 -25.89 -11.23 -9.83
CA GLY A 256 -26.92 -10.61 -10.68
C GLY A 256 -27.84 -9.63 -9.96
N VAL A 257 -27.59 -9.35 -8.67
CA VAL A 257 -28.23 -8.30 -7.90
C VAL A 257 -27.42 -7.01 -8.06
N PHE A 258 -28.12 -5.91 -8.31
CA PHE A 258 -27.48 -4.60 -8.38
C PHE A 258 -27.41 -3.97 -7.00
N THR A 259 -26.20 -3.71 -6.53
CA THR A 259 -25.94 -3.01 -5.28
C THR A 259 -25.27 -1.67 -5.59
N PRO A 260 -25.94 -0.51 -5.36
CA PRO A 260 -25.32 0.81 -5.43
C PRO A 260 -24.08 0.88 -4.54
N ALA A 261 -23.09 1.68 -4.93
CA ALA A 261 -21.83 1.78 -4.20
C ALA A 261 -21.44 3.22 -3.89
N TYR A 262 -20.84 3.39 -2.72
CA TYR A 262 -20.19 4.61 -2.27
C TYR A 262 -18.73 4.36 -1.93
N LEU A 263 -17.92 5.41 -2.02
CA LEU A 263 -16.55 5.41 -1.56
C LEU A 263 -16.44 6.34 -0.36
N TYR A 264 -15.96 5.82 0.77
CA TYR A 264 -15.61 6.61 1.94
C TYR A 264 -14.12 6.88 1.97
N HIS A 265 -13.76 8.16 2.10
CA HIS A 265 -12.42 8.56 2.47
C HIS A 265 -12.33 8.79 3.98
N CYS A 266 -11.60 7.93 4.68
CA CYS A 266 -11.34 8.09 6.11
C CYS A 266 -9.97 8.75 6.32
N GLN A 267 -9.94 9.93 6.94
CA GLN A 267 -8.69 10.54 7.37
C GLN A 267 -8.22 9.92 8.68
N VAL A 268 -7.18 9.10 8.59
CA VAL A 268 -6.53 8.45 9.72
C VAL A 268 -5.16 9.07 9.97
N VAL A 269 -5.04 9.83 11.05
CA VAL A 269 -3.82 10.56 11.42
C VAL A 269 -2.97 9.79 12.42
N ASP A 270 -1.70 10.16 12.51
CA ASP A 270 -0.76 9.61 13.50
C ASP A 270 -0.65 10.60 14.64
N ILE A 271 -1.17 10.23 15.81
CA ILE A 271 -0.98 11.00 17.05
C ILE A 271 0.32 10.50 17.69
N PRO A 272 1.37 11.34 17.78
CA PRO A 272 2.64 10.92 18.35
C PRO A 272 2.48 10.40 19.78
N SER A 273 2.99 9.19 20.02
CA SER A 273 3.03 8.56 21.35
C SER A 273 4.34 7.77 21.49
N PRO A 274 5.49 8.46 21.59
CA PRO A 274 6.82 7.84 21.45
C PRO A 274 7.01 6.61 22.36
N PRO A 275 7.66 5.53 21.85
CA PRO A 275 8.28 5.41 20.52
C PRO A 275 7.29 5.05 19.40
N THR A 276 5.99 5.04 19.69
CA THR A 276 4.90 4.64 18.77
C THR A 276 4.04 5.82 18.32
N ALA A 277 2.93 5.53 17.63
CA ALA A 277 1.86 6.48 17.36
C ALA A 277 0.52 5.79 17.56
N LYS A 278 -0.47 6.54 18.03
CA LYS A 278 -1.89 6.14 17.97
C LYS A 278 -2.42 6.52 16.59
N TYR A 279 -3.15 5.61 15.95
CA TYR A 279 -3.97 5.96 14.80
C TYR A 279 -5.31 6.53 15.28
N GLU A 280 -5.80 7.56 14.63
CA GLU A 280 -7.12 8.12 14.94
C GLU A 280 -7.83 8.52 13.65
N CYS A 281 -9.04 8.00 13.46
CA CYS A 281 -9.94 8.43 12.39
C CYS A 281 -10.59 9.75 12.82
N VAL A 282 -10.18 10.86 12.20
CA VAL A 282 -10.59 12.22 12.62
C VAL A 282 -11.68 12.83 11.75
N HIS A 283 -11.79 12.38 10.50
CA HIS A 283 -12.78 12.86 9.54
C HIS A 283 -13.11 11.76 8.53
N ILE A 284 -14.36 11.75 8.07
CA ILE A 284 -14.83 10.85 7.01
C ILE A 284 -15.52 11.73 5.96
N TRP A 285 -15.25 11.45 4.68
CA TRP A 285 -16.00 12.01 3.55
C TRP A 285 -16.51 10.89 2.67
N TRP A 286 -17.56 11.16 1.91
CA TRP A 286 -18.18 10.18 1.02
C TRP A 286 -18.39 10.75 -0.38
N THR A 287 -18.47 9.86 -1.37
CA THR A 287 -18.91 10.16 -2.72
C THR A 287 -19.63 8.96 -3.31
N SER A 288 -20.63 9.19 -4.15
CA SER A 288 -21.19 8.14 -5.01
C SER A 288 -20.17 7.72 -6.08
N MET A 289 -20.29 6.50 -6.62
CA MET A 289 -19.45 6.08 -7.75
C MET A 289 -19.68 6.94 -9.01
N ASP A 290 -20.91 7.42 -9.21
CA ASP A 290 -21.25 8.38 -10.26
C ASP A 290 -20.43 9.67 -10.18
N ASP A 291 -20.45 10.31 -9.01
CA ASP A 291 -19.75 11.58 -8.79
C ASP A 291 -18.23 11.40 -8.78
N LEU A 292 -17.75 10.26 -8.26
CA LEU A 292 -16.34 9.88 -8.30
C LEU A 292 -15.83 9.83 -9.74
N ILE A 293 -16.50 9.06 -10.61
CA ILE A 293 -16.08 8.86 -12.01
C ILE A 293 -16.21 10.17 -12.80
N ARG A 294 -17.31 10.90 -12.62
CA ARG A 294 -17.54 12.20 -13.27
C ARG A 294 -16.41 13.18 -12.96
N SER A 295 -15.91 13.17 -11.72
CA SER A 295 -14.90 14.06 -11.20
C SER A 295 -13.45 13.65 -11.47
N ILE A 296 -13.22 12.52 -12.16
CA ILE A 296 -11.89 12.15 -12.67
C ILE A 296 -11.41 13.22 -13.65
N LYS A 297 -10.31 13.89 -13.30
CA LYS A 297 -9.65 14.92 -14.14
C LYS A 297 -8.64 14.30 -15.09
N ASP A 298 -7.90 13.31 -14.61
CA ASP A 298 -6.82 12.67 -15.35
C ASP A 298 -6.63 11.22 -14.88
N ILE A 299 -6.07 10.37 -15.74
CA ILE A 299 -5.64 9.01 -15.40
C ILE A 299 -4.20 8.88 -15.85
N ARG A 300 -3.29 8.63 -14.90
CA ARG A 300 -1.85 8.49 -15.19
C ARG A 300 -1.11 7.58 -14.24
N GLU A 301 -0.01 7.01 -14.74
CA GLU A 301 0.90 6.21 -13.94
C GLU A 301 1.56 7.09 -12.87
N ARG A 302 1.64 6.56 -11.64
CA ARG A 302 2.34 7.26 -10.57
C ARG A 302 3.85 7.10 -10.76
N PRO A 303 4.65 8.14 -10.47
CA PRO A 303 6.11 8.00 -10.51
C PRO A 303 6.56 6.82 -9.66
N ARG A 304 7.33 5.89 -10.25
CA ARG A 304 7.84 4.66 -9.62
C ARG A 304 6.81 3.57 -9.36
N GLU A 305 5.61 3.67 -9.92
CA GLU A 305 4.61 2.62 -9.89
C GLU A 305 4.15 2.27 -11.30
N THR A 306 3.79 1.01 -11.51
CA THR A 306 3.39 0.50 -12.83
C THR A 306 1.88 0.57 -13.07
N ARG A 307 1.10 1.00 -12.07
CA ARG A 307 -0.36 1.02 -12.14
C ARG A 307 -0.85 2.44 -12.40
N PRO A 308 -1.83 2.62 -13.30
CA PRO A 308 -2.47 3.90 -13.48
C PRO A 308 -3.35 4.23 -12.27
N ALA A 309 -3.30 5.49 -11.84
CA ALA A 309 -4.20 6.05 -10.84
C ALA A 309 -5.09 7.12 -11.48
N ALA A 310 -6.34 7.14 -11.06
CA ALA A 310 -7.27 8.23 -11.34
C ALA A 310 -7.01 9.39 -10.37
N TYR A 311 -6.89 10.60 -10.93
CA TYR A 311 -6.74 11.85 -10.19
C TYR A 311 -8.09 12.55 -10.16
N ILE A 312 -8.71 12.56 -8.99
CA ILE A 312 -10.10 12.96 -8.77
C ILE A 312 -10.13 14.29 -8.03
N ASP A 313 -11.06 15.16 -8.45
CA ASP A 313 -11.34 16.42 -7.74
C ASP A 313 -11.84 16.15 -6.33
N THR A 314 -11.21 16.77 -5.33
CA THR A 314 -11.65 16.59 -3.93
C THR A 314 -13.03 17.18 -3.67
N THR A 315 -13.54 18.05 -4.55
CA THR A 315 -14.91 18.58 -4.44
C THR A 315 -16.00 17.55 -4.73
N ALA A 316 -15.63 16.36 -5.24
CA ALA A 316 -16.57 15.24 -5.39
C ALA A 316 -17.00 14.67 -4.03
N PHE A 317 -16.20 14.90 -2.99
CA PHE A 317 -16.40 14.34 -1.68
C PHE A 317 -17.17 15.30 -0.78
N LYS A 318 -18.18 14.79 -0.08
CA LYS A 318 -18.99 15.52 0.90
C LYS A 318 -18.66 15.03 2.31
N PRO A 319 -18.78 15.89 3.35
CA PRO A 319 -18.65 15.46 4.74
C PRO A 319 -19.62 14.31 5.08
N ILE A 320 -19.18 13.36 5.92
CA ILE A 320 -19.98 12.20 6.30
C ILE A 320 -21.31 12.56 6.96
N ASP A 321 -21.39 13.71 7.64
CA ASP A 321 -22.62 14.15 8.30
C ASP A 321 -23.75 14.44 7.30
N GLU A 322 -23.44 14.79 6.05
CA GLU A 322 -24.43 14.96 4.98
C GLU A 322 -24.91 13.61 4.40
N PHE A 323 -24.32 12.48 4.81
CA PHE A 323 -24.69 11.17 4.26
C PHE A 323 -26.04 10.67 4.80
N VAL A 324 -26.46 11.12 5.99
CA VAL A 324 -27.79 10.78 6.52
C VAL A 324 -28.88 11.27 5.56
N ASP A 325 -28.75 12.50 5.04
CA ASP A 325 -29.68 13.07 4.06
C ASP A 325 -29.70 12.27 2.75
N GLU A 326 -28.55 11.71 2.33
CA GLU A 326 -28.45 10.83 1.16
C GLU A 326 -29.25 9.54 1.36
N ILE A 327 -29.20 8.97 2.56
CA ILE A 327 -29.97 7.75 2.92
C ILE A 327 -31.47 8.07 2.97
N GLU A 328 -31.85 9.12 3.69
CA GLU A 328 -33.26 9.50 3.88
C GLU A 328 -33.94 9.89 2.56
N SER A 329 -33.21 10.59 1.68
CA SER A 329 -33.67 10.94 0.33
C SER A 329 -33.60 9.78 -0.67
N GLN A 330 -33.12 8.61 -0.23
CA GLN A 330 -32.90 7.41 -1.04
C GLN A 330 -32.06 7.69 -2.29
N GLY A 331 -31.04 8.54 -2.17
CA GLY A 331 -30.19 8.93 -3.28
C GLY A 331 -29.46 7.75 -3.93
N TYR A 332 -29.18 6.70 -3.17
CA TYR A 332 -28.62 5.42 -3.67
C TYR A 332 -29.47 4.76 -4.77
N LYS A 333 -30.78 5.02 -4.82
CA LYS A 333 -31.66 4.51 -5.89
C LYS A 333 -31.40 5.17 -7.25
N LYS A 334 -30.66 6.28 -7.29
CA LYS A 334 -30.32 7.03 -8.50
C LYS A 334 -28.94 6.65 -9.06
N CYS A 335 -28.17 5.79 -8.38
CA CYS A 335 -26.85 5.39 -8.84
C CYS A 335 -26.91 4.65 -10.18
N SER A 336 -25.94 4.94 -11.05
CA SER A 336 -25.84 4.27 -12.34
C SER A 336 -25.52 2.80 -12.21
N ARG A 337 -25.95 2.03 -13.21
CA ARG A 337 -25.65 0.59 -13.26
C ARG A 337 -24.17 0.35 -13.56
N PRO A 338 -23.62 -0.82 -13.20
CA PRO A 338 -22.20 -1.10 -13.36
C PRO A 338 -21.74 -1.06 -14.82
N SER A 339 -22.60 -1.42 -15.78
CA SER A 339 -22.33 -1.29 -17.22
C SER A 339 -22.15 0.17 -17.66
N GLU A 340 -22.92 1.10 -17.09
CA GLU A 340 -22.84 2.53 -17.39
C GLU A 340 -21.58 3.14 -16.78
N LEU A 341 -21.26 2.78 -15.53
CA LEU A 341 -20.04 3.22 -14.84
C LEU A 341 -18.78 2.69 -15.55
N LYS A 342 -18.76 1.42 -15.98
CA LYS A 342 -17.68 0.85 -16.80
C LYS A 342 -17.48 1.62 -18.10
N LYS A 343 -18.57 1.97 -18.78
CA LYS A 343 -18.52 2.78 -20.01
C LYS A 343 -17.97 4.18 -19.75
N ALA A 344 -18.44 4.86 -18.70
CA ALA A 344 -17.98 6.19 -18.32
C ALA A 344 -16.48 6.19 -17.94
N LEU A 345 -16.04 5.21 -17.16
CA LEU A 345 -14.64 5.03 -16.81
C LEU A 345 -13.78 4.74 -18.05
N GLY A 346 -14.27 3.89 -18.97
CA GLY A 346 -13.62 3.61 -20.25
C GLY A 346 -13.40 4.88 -21.08
N GLN A 347 -14.40 5.76 -21.16
CA GLN A 347 -14.25 7.06 -21.83
C GLN A 347 -13.17 7.92 -21.17
N LYS A 348 -13.14 8.00 -19.83
CA LYS A 348 -12.10 8.75 -19.09
C LYS A 348 -10.69 8.22 -19.38
N LYS A 349 -10.52 6.91 -19.54
CA LYS A 349 -9.24 6.30 -19.93
C LYS A 349 -8.83 6.71 -21.34
N SER A 350 -9.74 6.61 -22.30
CA SER A 350 -9.50 7.04 -23.69
C SER A 350 -9.12 8.51 -23.79
N ASP A 351 -9.85 9.39 -23.09
CA ASP A 351 -9.57 10.84 -23.05
C ASP A 351 -8.20 11.15 -22.44
N ALA A 352 -7.78 10.38 -21.42
CA ALA A 352 -6.46 10.52 -20.82
C ALA A 352 -5.34 10.05 -21.77
N GLU A 353 -5.57 8.96 -22.51
CA GLU A 353 -4.61 8.48 -23.51
C GLU A 353 -4.45 9.48 -24.67
N GLU A 354 -5.56 10.05 -25.17
CA GLU A 354 -5.51 11.05 -26.23
C GLU A 354 -4.74 12.31 -25.79
N ARG A 355 -4.96 12.77 -24.55
CA ARG A 355 -4.23 13.92 -23.98
C ARG A 355 -2.73 13.68 -23.83
N ARG A 356 -2.27 12.43 -23.71
CA ARG A 356 -0.82 12.11 -23.66
C ARG A 356 -0.17 12.06 -25.04
N LYS A 357 -0.96 11.87 -26.10
CA LYS A 357 -0.45 11.85 -27.49
C LYS A 357 -0.30 13.26 -28.07
N LYS A 358 -0.98 14.25 -27.49
CA LYS A 358 -0.84 15.69 -27.78
C LYS A 358 0.26 16.28 -26.91
#